data_AF-W9ZX42-F1
#
_entry.id   AF-W9ZX42-F1
#
_cell.length_a   1.000
_cell.length_b   1.000
_cell.length_c   1.000
_cell.angle_alpha   90.00
_cell.angle_beta   90.00
_cell.angle_gamma   90.00
#
_symmetry.space_group_name_H-M   'P 1'
#
loop_
_entity.id
_entity.type
_entity.pdbx_description
1 polymer ?
#
loop_
_entity_poly.entity_id
_entity_poly.type
_entity_poly.pdbx_seq_one_letter_code
_entity_poly.pdbx_strand_id
1 'polypeptide(L)'
;MRLLFQIATVVLGWAVAARTYEIKWDNNESIKKAASQAGFGLVKYYTGNNTGDTPGNLPDPYHWWETGAMFGALIDYWWLTGDDSYNKITSQALIHQAGPEGNYMPNNQTMTEGNDDQGFWVMSAMSAAEHQFPDPPDDSPGWLAQVQAVFNEYAGRWDREDCGGGLRWQIFQFNAGYGYKNSIANGCFFNIAARLAMYTGNKTYADWAEKI
;
A
#
# COMPACT_ATOMS: atom_id res chain seq x y z
N MET A 1 30.45 46.44 -44.46
CA MET A 1 29.61 45.24 -44.74
C MET A 1 29.98 44.16 -43.72
N ARG A 2 29.11 44.00 -42.71
CA ARG A 2 28.88 42.87 -41.77
C ARG A 2 30.10 42.06 -41.26
N LEU A 3 30.52 42.29 -40.02
CA LEU A 3 30.11 41.55 -38.80
C LEU A 3 30.29 40.02 -38.91
N LEU A 4 31.36 39.48 -38.31
CA LEU A 4 31.46 38.07 -37.95
C LEU A 4 31.88 37.98 -36.47
N PHE A 5 30.88 38.20 -35.60
CA PHE A 5 30.91 37.69 -34.23
C PHE A 5 30.67 36.18 -34.31
N GLN A 6 31.72 35.37 -34.14
CA GLN A 6 31.54 33.96 -33.78
C GLN A 6 31.20 33.91 -32.29
N ILE A 7 29.90 33.77 -32.03
CA ILE A 7 29.33 33.47 -30.72
C ILE A 7 29.90 32.13 -30.27
N ALA A 8 30.73 32.15 -29.22
CA ALA A 8 31.04 30.96 -28.44
C ALA A 8 29.73 30.44 -27.86
N THR A 9 29.21 29.34 -28.41
CA THR A 9 28.05 28.63 -27.88
C THR A 9 28.49 27.97 -26.58
N VAL A 10 28.25 28.64 -25.47
CA VAL A 10 28.30 28.05 -24.13
C VAL A 10 27.14 27.05 -24.05
N VAL A 11 27.42 25.79 -24.38
CA VAL A 11 26.57 24.65 -24.02
C VAL A 11 26.87 24.34 -22.55
N LEU A 12 26.45 25.22 -21.66
CA LEU A 12 26.28 24.90 -20.24
C LEU A 12 24.79 24.90 -19.93
N GLY A 13 24.31 23.78 -19.38
CA GLY A 13 23.12 23.82 -18.53
C GLY A 13 21.89 23.06 -19.00
N TRP A 14 22.05 21.91 -19.65
CA TRP A 14 20.99 20.87 -19.68
C TRP A 14 21.56 19.48 -19.41
N ALA A 15 22.57 19.39 -18.53
CA ALA A 15 22.63 18.21 -17.69
C ALA A 15 21.57 18.46 -16.60
N VAL A 16 20.32 18.09 -16.87
CA VAL A 16 19.45 17.71 -15.76
C VAL A 16 20.24 16.62 -15.07
N ALA A 17 20.86 16.93 -13.94
CA ALA A 17 21.50 15.92 -13.12
C ALA A 17 20.36 14.99 -12.71
N ALA A 18 20.17 13.91 -13.46
CA ALA A 18 19.42 12.78 -13.00
C ALA A 18 20.08 12.42 -11.68
N ARG A 19 19.42 12.72 -10.56
CA ARG A 19 19.88 12.30 -9.24
C ARG A 19 19.62 10.80 -9.19
N THR A 20 20.47 10.05 -9.86
CA THR A 20 20.51 8.60 -9.74
C THR A 20 21.02 8.28 -8.35
N TYR A 21 20.45 7.25 -7.74
CA TYR A 21 21.05 6.68 -6.55
C TYR A 21 22.37 6.03 -6.96
N GLU A 22 23.47 6.41 -6.32
CA GLU A 22 24.74 5.69 -6.48
C GLU A 22 24.65 4.40 -5.66
N ILE A 23 24.54 3.26 -6.34
CA ILE A 23 24.39 1.94 -5.71
C ILE A 23 25.58 1.05 -6.05
N LYS A 24 26.26 0.55 -5.01
CA LYS A 24 27.19 -0.58 -5.09
C LYS A 24 26.47 -1.84 -4.65
N TRP A 25 26.13 -2.69 -5.61
CA TRP A 25 25.28 -3.88 -5.40
C TRP A 25 25.92 -4.98 -4.53
N ASP A 26 27.24 -4.93 -4.33
CA ASP A 26 28.01 -5.82 -3.48
C ASP A 26 28.21 -5.27 -2.05
N ASN A 27 27.58 -4.13 -1.73
CA ASN A 27 27.74 -3.45 -0.44
C ASN A 27 26.37 -3.14 0.18
N ASN A 28 26.03 -3.86 1.25
CA ASN A 28 24.77 -3.70 1.97
C ASN A 28 24.53 -2.27 2.47
N GLU A 29 25.56 -1.57 2.97
CA GLU A 29 25.42 -0.18 3.43
C GLU A 29 25.13 0.77 2.26
N SER A 30 25.70 0.51 1.08
CA SER A 30 25.37 1.27 -0.13
C SER A 30 23.92 1.08 -0.55
N ILE A 31 23.41 -0.16 -0.46
CA ILE A 31 22.01 -0.49 -0.78
C ILE A 31 21.07 0.16 0.23
N LYS A 32 21.34 0.03 1.53
CA LYS A 32 20.54 0.66 2.61
C LYS A 32 20.52 2.18 2.48
N LYS A 33 21.65 2.81 2.14
CA LYS A 33 21.72 4.25 1.89
C LYS A 33 20.82 4.67 0.72
N ALA A 34 20.84 3.93 -0.38
CA ALA A 34 19.97 4.21 -1.52
C ALA A 34 18.48 4.00 -1.18
N ALA A 35 18.16 2.93 -0.44
CA ALA A 35 16.81 2.68 0.07
C ALA A 35 16.32 3.82 0.98
N SER A 36 17.17 4.32 1.88
CA SER A 36 16.86 5.45 2.76
C SER A 36 16.59 6.74 1.97
N GLN A 37 17.37 7.01 0.92
CA GLN A 37 17.11 8.14 0.03
C GLN A 37 15.78 8.00 -0.72
N ALA A 38 15.44 6.79 -1.16
CA ALA A 38 14.16 6.50 -1.80
C ALA A 38 12.98 6.64 -0.82
N GLY A 39 13.09 6.08 0.39
CA GLY A 39 12.10 6.21 1.46
C GLY A 39 11.85 7.67 1.84
N PHE A 40 12.92 8.46 1.99
CA PHE A 40 12.81 9.90 2.20
C PHE A 40 12.12 10.62 1.03
N GLY A 41 12.41 10.22 -0.20
CA GLY A 41 11.75 10.75 -1.40
C GLY A 41 10.25 10.44 -1.42
N LEU A 42 9.87 9.23 -1.05
CA LEU A 42 8.48 8.77 -0.97
C LEU A 42 7.70 9.53 0.12
N VAL A 43 8.26 9.63 1.33
CA VAL A 43 7.61 10.27 2.49
C VAL A 43 7.39 11.78 2.28
N LYS A 44 8.14 12.44 1.39
CA LYS A 44 7.90 13.85 1.06
C LYS A 44 6.53 14.15 0.46
N TYR A 45 5.87 13.17 -0.15
CA TYR A 45 4.53 13.34 -0.70
C TYR A 45 3.44 13.22 0.38
N TYR A 46 3.78 12.68 1.56
CA TYR A 46 2.81 12.43 2.61
C TYR A 46 2.62 13.65 3.50
N THR A 47 1.36 14.10 3.59
CA THR A 47 0.95 15.22 4.44
C THR A 47 0.00 14.80 5.56
N GLY A 48 -0.53 13.56 5.54
CA GLY A 48 -1.54 13.08 6.49
C GLY A 48 -1.15 13.10 7.97
N ASN A 49 0.12 13.31 8.31
CA ASN A 49 0.60 13.51 9.68
C ASN A 49 0.63 14.98 10.14
N ASN A 50 0.28 15.94 9.28
CA ASN A 50 0.16 17.34 9.66
C ASN A 50 -1.14 17.60 10.42
N THR A 51 -1.13 18.60 11.31
CA THR A 51 -2.35 19.05 12.00
C THR A 51 -3.39 19.53 10.99
N GLY A 52 -4.57 18.92 11.01
CA GLY A 52 -5.70 19.27 10.14
C GLY A 52 -5.83 18.39 8.89
N ASP A 53 -4.81 17.61 8.57
CA ASP A 53 -4.88 16.60 7.50
C ASP A 53 -5.45 15.26 8.01
N THR A 54 -5.70 14.33 7.10
CA THR A 54 -6.24 12.99 7.41
C THR A 54 -5.12 11.94 7.34
N PRO A 55 -4.78 11.25 8.45
CA PRO A 55 -3.77 10.20 8.43
C PRO A 55 -4.12 9.09 7.44
N GLY A 56 -3.14 8.64 6.66
CA GLY A 56 -3.36 7.62 5.62
C GLY A 56 -3.97 8.14 4.31
N ASN A 57 -4.04 9.46 4.10
CA ASN A 57 -4.29 10.04 2.79
C ASN A 57 -3.04 10.74 2.24
N LEU A 58 -2.72 10.45 0.98
CA LEU A 58 -1.90 11.30 0.14
C LEU A 58 -2.74 12.45 -0.45
N PRO A 59 -2.14 13.61 -0.77
CA PRO A 59 -2.83 14.69 -1.47
C PRO A 59 -3.11 14.34 -2.94
N ASP A 60 -3.91 15.16 -3.62
CA ASP A 60 -4.11 15.04 -5.07
C ASP A 60 -2.76 14.97 -5.82
N PRO A 61 -2.63 14.14 -6.87
CA PRO A 61 -3.68 13.39 -7.57
C PRO A 61 -3.83 11.93 -7.12
N TYR A 62 -3.29 11.57 -5.95
CA TYR A 62 -3.15 10.16 -5.55
C TYR A 62 -4.46 9.58 -5.04
N HIS A 63 -4.71 8.32 -5.37
CA HIS A 63 -5.88 7.59 -4.88
C HIS A 63 -5.62 6.99 -3.49
N TRP A 64 -6.69 6.74 -2.74
CA TRP A 64 -6.60 6.26 -1.36
C TRP A 64 -5.79 4.97 -1.21
N TRP A 65 -6.00 3.99 -2.10
CA TRP A 65 -5.27 2.72 -2.11
C TRP A 65 -3.75 2.87 -2.31
N GLU A 66 -3.31 3.89 -3.04
CA GLU A 66 -1.88 4.15 -3.28
C GLU A 66 -1.18 4.49 -1.97
N THR A 67 -1.90 5.10 -1.04
CA THR A 67 -1.37 5.38 0.30
C THR A 67 -1.20 4.09 1.11
N GLY A 68 -2.15 3.15 0.99
CA GLY A 68 -2.01 1.81 1.57
C GLY A 68 -0.78 1.08 1.03
N ALA A 69 -0.55 1.14 -0.29
CA ALA A 69 0.64 0.57 -0.93
C ALA A 69 1.95 1.26 -0.49
N MET A 70 1.94 2.60 -0.38
CA MET A 70 3.07 3.38 0.14
C MET A 70 3.46 2.91 1.55
N PHE A 71 2.49 2.73 2.45
CA PHE A 71 2.77 2.27 3.81
C PHE A 71 3.21 0.81 3.89
N GLY A 72 2.76 -0.05 2.98
CA GLY A 72 3.33 -1.39 2.81
C GLY A 72 4.81 -1.34 2.45
N ALA A 73 5.20 -0.48 1.51
CA ALA A 73 6.60 -0.29 1.16
C ALA A 73 7.45 0.25 2.34
N LEU A 74 6.87 1.04 3.24
CA LEU A 74 7.56 1.53 4.44
C LEU A 74 7.72 0.46 5.53
N ILE A 75 6.79 -0.49 5.63
CA ILE A 75 6.95 -1.68 6.48
C ILE A 75 8.12 -2.52 5.95
N ASP A 76 8.14 -2.81 4.66
CA ASP A 76 9.22 -3.59 4.03
C ASP A 76 10.57 -2.86 4.15
N TYR A 77 10.58 -1.54 4.00
CA TYR A 77 11.76 -0.71 4.21
C TYR A 77 12.32 -0.89 5.63
N TRP A 78 11.48 -0.78 6.66
CA TRP A 78 11.90 -0.98 8.03
C TRP A 78 12.44 -2.41 8.24
N TRP A 79 11.73 -3.42 7.75
CA TRP A 79 12.12 -4.82 7.90
C TRP A 79 13.47 -5.13 7.24
N LEU A 80 13.70 -4.60 6.03
CA LEU A 80 14.92 -4.87 5.25
C LEU A 80 16.14 -4.05 5.71
N THR A 81 15.92 -2.84 6.25
CA THR A 81 17.02 -1.91 6.57
C THR A 81 17.33 -1.82 8.07
N GLY A 82 16.31 -2.02 8.92
CA GLY A 82 16.34 -1.75 10.35
C GLY A 82 16.09 -0.28 10.71
N ASP A 83 15.81 0.60 9.75
CA ASP A 83 15.51 2.01 9.99
C ASP A 83 14.02 2.20 10.33
N ASP A 84 13.75 2.67 11.55
CA ASP A 84 12.41 2.86 12.12
C ASP A 84 11.86 4.29 11.97
N SER A 85 12.56 5.16 11.21
CA SER A 85 12.23 6.59 11.06
C SER A 85 10.79 6.86 10.65
N TYR A 86 10.14 5.92 9.95
CA TYR A 86 8.78 6.07 9.42
C TYR A 86 7.75 5.19 10.13
N ASN A 87 8.13 4.43 11.16
CA ASN A 87 7.22 3.49 11.80
C ASN A 87 6.01 4.20 12.43
N LYS A 88 6.25 5.35 13.08
CA LYS A 88 5.18 6.12 13.73
C LYS A 88 4.09 6.59 12.76
N ILE A 89 4.48 7.13 11.60
CA ILE A 89 3.50 7.60 10.60
C ILE A 89 2.80 6.42 9.92
N THR A 90 3.49 5.29 9.79
CA THR A 90 2.98 4.05 9.22
C THR A 90 1.90 3.43 10.11
N SER A 91 2.19 3.26 11.41
CA SER A 91 1.18 2.78 12.37
C SER A 91 -0.02 3.73 12.44
N GLN A 92 0.22 5.04 12.49
CA GLN A 92 -0.85 6.03 12.56
C GLN A 92 -1.79 5.93 11.36
N ALA A 93 -1.24 5.83 10.14
CA ALA A 93 -2.02 5.73 8.93
C ALA A 93 -2.83 4.43 8.86
N LEU A 94 -2.19 3.28 9.09
CA LEU A 94 -2.85 1.98 9.05
C LEU A 94 -3.99 1.88 10.07
N ILE A 95 -3.75 2.30 11.33
CA ILE A 95 -4.76 2.27 12.38
C ILE A 95 -5.92 3.22 12.04
N HIS A 96 -5.63 4.44 11.56
CA HIS A 96 -6.67 5.40 11.20
C HIS A 96 -7.57 4.88 10.08
N GLN A 97 -6.97 4.29 9.05
CA GLN A 97 -7.69 3.83 7.86
C GLN A 97 -8.38 2.48 8.08
N ALA A 98 -7.90 1.65 9.01
CA ALA A 98 -8.61 0.43 9.41
C ALA A 98 -9.96 0.73 10.10
N GLY A 99 -10.08 1.90 10.73
CA GLY A 99 -11.28 2.32 11.44
C GLY A 99 -11.56 1.48 12.71
N PRO A 100 -12.65 1.78 13.43
CA PRO A 100 -13.00 1.08 14.67
C PRO A 100 -13.33 -0.40 14.47
N GLU A 101 -13.76 -0.78 13.26
CA GLU A 101 -14.05 -2.17 12.90
C GLU A 101 -12.80 -2.95 12.48
N GLY A 102 -11.66 -2.27 12.26
CA GLY A 102 -10.41 -2.90 11.88
C GLY A 102 -10.42 -3.54 10.49
N ASN A 103 -11.29 -3.08 9.59
CA ASN A 103 -11.58 -3.70 8.31
C ASN A 103 -11.16 -2.88 7.10
N TYR A 104 -10.55 -1.70 7.28
CA TYR A 104 -10.17 -0.84 6.16
C TYR A 104 -11.34 -0.45 5.27
N MET A 105 -12.53 -0.27 5.85
CA MET A 105 -13.72 0.28 5.17
C MET A 105 -14.14 1.63 5.77
N PRO A 106 -13.28 2.68 5.71
CA PRO A 106 -13.60 3.95 6.32
C PRO A 106 -14.73 4.67 5.55
N ASN A 107 -15.73 5.17 6.28
CA ASN A 107 -16.93 5.79 5.69
C ASN A 107 -16.65 6.90 4.66
N ASN A 108 -15.54 7.64 4.80
CA ASN A 108 -15.15 8.71 3.90
C ASN A 108 -14.64 8.22 2.53
N GLN A 109 -14.41 6.92 2.34
CA GLN A 109 -13.95 6.33 1.07
C GLN A 109 -15.05 5.57 0.32
N THR A 110 -16.26 5.46 0.87
CA THR A 110 -17.37 4.65 0.30
C THR A 110 -17.70 4.91 -1.17
N MET A 111 -17.48 6.14 -1.67
CA MET A 111 -17.74 6.53 -3.06
C MET A 111 -16.67 6.06 -4.06
N THR A 112 -15.50 5.63 -3.57
CA THR A 112 -14.35 5.25 -4.39
C THR A 112 -13.81 3.85 -4.06
N GLU A 113 -14.21 3.28 -2.92
CA GLU A 113 -13.67 2.05 -2.38
C GLU A 113 -14.06 0.78 -3.17
N GLY A 114 -13.06 0.19 -3.83
CA GLY A 114 -13.09 -1.15 -4.38
C GLY A 114 -12.52 -2.20 -3.44
N ASN A 115 -12.75 -3.48 -3.79
CA ASN A 115 -12.16 -4.61 -3.09
C ASN A 115 -10.63 -4.59 -3.23
N ASP A 116 -10.10 -4.13 -4.36
CA ASP A 116 -8.67 -3.90 -4.57
C ASP A 116 -8.14 -2.75 -3.72
N ASP A 117 -8.88 -1.65 -3.57
CA ASP A 117 -8.46 -0.55 -2.71
C ASP A 117 -8.26 -0.99 -1.26
N GLN A 118 -9.27 -1.65 -0.69
CA GLN A 118 -9.19 -2.31 0.61
C GLN A 118 -8.05 -3.35 0.64
N GLY A 119 -7.84 -4.03 -0.48
CA GLY A 119 -6.82 -5.06 -0.72
C GLY A 119 -5.40 -4.56 -0.46
N PHE A 120 -5.06 -3.39 -0.97
CA PHE A 120 -3.73 -2.81 -0.77
C PHE A 120 -3.45 -2.48 0.70
N TRP A 121 -4.44 -1.97 1.41
CA TRP A 121 -4.32 -1.70 2.84
C TRP A 121 -4.13 -2.96 3.67
N VAL A 122 -4.97 -3.98 3.42
CA VAL A 122 -4.88 -5.23 4.17
C VAL A 122 -3.62 -6.03 3.83
N MET A 123 -3.11 -5.95 2.60
CA MET A 123 -1.83 -6.57 2.25
C MET A 123 -0.66 -5.92 3.01
N SER A 124 -0.72 -4.61 3.25
CA SER A 124 0.24 -3.90 4.11
C SER A 124 0.11 -4.32 5.57
N ALA A 125 -1.10 -4.47 6.11
CA ALA A 125 -1.33 -5.02 7.44
C ALA A 125 -0.81 -6.46 7.57
N MET A 126 -0.96 -7.27 6.53
CA MET A 126 -0.41 -8.63 6.50
C MET A 126 1.12 -8.61 6.53
N SER A 127 1.78 -7.69 5.82
CA SER A 127 3.24 -7.52 5.90
C SER A 127 3.67 -7.09 7.30
N ALA A 128 2.92 -6.21 7.96
CA ALA A 128 3.17 -5.84 9.35
C ALA A 128 3.13 -7.07 10.29
N ALA A 129 2.14 -7.95 10.14
CA ALA A 129 2.05 -9.18 10.92
C ALA A 129 3.20 -10.17 10.64
N GLU A 130 3.58 -10.34 9.37
CA GLU A 130 4.66 -11.24 8.92
C GLU A 130 6.03 -10.78 9.39
N HIS A 131 6.28 -9.47 9.40
CA HIS A 131 7.57 -8.88 9.74
C HIS A 131 7.71 -8.49 11.21
N GLN A 132 6.71 -8.80 12.05
CA GLN A 132 6.68 -8.40 13.46
C GLN A 132 6.85 -6.88 13.64
N PHE A 133 6.20 -6.11 12.76
CA PHE A 133 6.14 -4.66 12.89
C PHE A 133 5.53 -4.27 14.24
N PRO A 134 5.96 -3.17 14.89
CA PRO A 134 5.45 -2.80 16.21
C PRO A 134 3.92 -2.84 16.28
N ASP A 135 3.42 -3.53 17.31
CA ASP A 135 1.99 -3.75 17.48
C ASP A 135 1.22 -2.42 17.63
N PRO A 136 -0.05 -2.37 17.17
CA PRO A 136 -0.95 -1.27 17.51
C PRO A 136 -1.12 -1.15 19.04
N PRO A 137 -1.60 0.00 19.53
CA PRO A 137 -2.01 0.13 20.93
C PRO A 137 -3.15 -0.84 21.28
N ASP A 138 -3.28 -1.19 22.56
CA ASP A 138 -4.25 -2.20 23.06
C ASP A 138 -5.73 -1.89 22.75
N ASP A 139 -6.07 -0.64 22.45
CA ASP A 139 -7.41 -0.20 22.07
C ASP A 139 -7.71 -0.35 20.56
N SER A 140 -6.73 -0.81 19.80
CA SER A 140 -6.82 -1.03 18.35
C SER A 140 -6.65 -2.52 18.02
N PRO A 141 -7.39 -3.07 17.03
CA PRO A 141 -7.18 -4.45 16.60
C PRO A 141 -5.74 -4.67 16.13
N GLY A 142 -5.11 -5.79 16.52
CA GLY A 142 -3.77 -6.16 16.06
C GLY A 142 -3.72 -6.41 14.54
N TRP A 143 -2.54 -6.31 13.92
CA TRP A 143 -2.38 -6.40 12.46
C TRP A 143 -3.01 -7.65 11.87
N LEU A 144 -2.74 -8.84 12.44
CA LEU A 144 -3.33 -10.09 11.99
C LEU A 144 -4.87 -10.09 12.10
N ALA A 145 -5.42 -9.52 13.18
CA ALA A 145 -6.87 -9.46 13.37
C ALA A 145 -7.54 -8.59 12.29
N GLN A 146 -6.90 -7.50 11.89
CA GLN A 146 -7.38 -6.65 10.78
C GLN A 146 -7.39 -7.43 9.46
N VAL A 147 -6.35 -8.23 9.17
CA VAL A 147 -6.30 -9.09 7.98
C VAL A 147 -7.42 -10.13 7.99
N GLN A 148 -7.67 -10.75 9.14
CA GLN A 148 -8.74 -11.73 9.30
C GLN A 148 -10.13 -11.10 9.13
N ALA A 149 -10.33 -9.86 9.57
CA ALA A 149 -11.57 -9.12 9.37
C ALA A 149 -11.87 -8.96 7.87
N VAL A 150 -10.91 -8.41 7.10
CA VAL A 150 -11.08 -8.21 5.65
C VAL A 150 -11.25 -9.53 4.90
N PHE A 151 -10.51 -10.58 5.27
CA PHE A 151 -10.71 -11.91 4.69
C PHE A 151 -12.16 -12.37 4.85
N ASN A 152 -12.74 -12.22 6.03
CA ASN A 152 -14.12 -12.64 6.30
C ASN A 152 -15.12 -11.83 5.47
N GLU A 153 -14.87 -10.54 5.26
CA GLU A 153 -15.71 -9.72 4.41
C GLU A 153 -15.60 -10.10 2.93
N TYR A 154 -14.40 -10.40 2.42
CA TYR A 154 -14.23 -10.91 1.06
C TYR A 154 -14.94 -12.25 0.88
N ALA A 155 -14.77 -13.18 1.83
CA ALA A 155 -15.48 -14.45 1.82
C ALA A 155 -17.01 -14.25 1.82
N GLY A 156 -17.50 -13.26 2.56
CA GLY A 156 -18.92 -12.88 2.61
C GLY A 156 -19.43 -12.21 1.33
N ARG A 157 -18.58 -11.46 0.62
CA ARG A 157 -18.87 -10.77 -0.64
C ARG A 157 -18.69 -11.63 -1.88
N TRP A 158 -18.21 -12.87 -1.74
CA TRP A 158 -18.00 -13.77 -2.87
C TRP A 158 -19.30 -14.05 -3.63
N ASP A 159 -19.41 -13.49 -4.83
CA ASP A 159 -20.57 -13.64 -5.69
C ASP A 159 -20.52 -14.97 -6.45
N ARG A 160 -21.50 -15.84 -6.19
CA ARG A 160 -21.64 -17.18 -6.76
C ARG A 160 -22.52 -17.25 -8.01
N GLU A 161 -23.27 -16.20 -8.32
CA GLU A 161 -24.29 -16.23 -9.36
C GLU A 161 -23.67 -16.03 -10.74
N ASP A 162 -22.76 -15.07 -10.87
CA ASP A 162 -22.11 -14.73 -12.13
C ASP A 162 -20.70 -15.31 -12.24
N CYS A 163 -20.30 -15.70 -13.46
CA CYS A 163 -18.92 -16.09 -13.81
C CYS A 163 -18.34 -17.29 -13.02
N GLY A 164 -19.18 -18.10 -12.38
CA GLY A 164 -18.73 -19.25 -11.57
C GLY A 164 -18.12 -18.87 -10.22
N GLY A 165 -18.17 -17.59 -9.84
CA GLY A 165 -17.50 -17.07 -8.66
C GLY A 165 -16.88 -15.69 -8.89
N GLY A 166 -16.27 -15.14 -7.85
CA GLY A 166 -15.41 -13.96 -7.93
C GLY A 166 -15.96 -12.78 -7.16
N LEU A 167 -15.04 -12.01 -6.58
CA LEU A 167 -15.30 -10.66 -6.14
C LEU A 167 -15.53 -9.75 -7.36
N ARG A 168 -16.49 -8.84 -7.20
CA ARG A 168 -16.63 -7.67 -8.07
C ARG A 168 -15.50 -6.69 -7.76
N TRP A 169 -15.24 -5.77 -8.67
CA TRP A 169 -14.27 -4.70 -8.45
C TRP A 169 -14.74 -3.84 -7.27
N GLN A 170 -15.89 -3.19 -7.41
CA GLN A 170 -16.43 -2.30 -6.39
C GLN A 170 -17.12 -3.06 -5.26
N ILE A 171 -17.04 -2.52 -4.04
CA ILE A 171 -17.71 -3.09 -2.86
C ILE A 171 -19.20 -2.73 -2.87
N PHE A 172 -19.50 -1.46 -3.13
CA PHE A 172 -20.85 -0.93 -3.04
C PHE A 172 -21.55 -0.95 -4.41
N GLN A 173 -22.82 -1.38 -4.41
CA GLN A 173 -23.63 -1.53 -5.63
C GLN A 173 -23.82 -0.23 -6.42
N PHE A 174 -23.75 0.92 -5.74
CA PHE A 174 -23.91 2.23 -6.36
C PHE A 174 -22.64 2.76 -7.04
N ASN A 175 -21.47 2.13 -6.84
CA ASN A 175 -20.23 2.57 -7.46
C ASN A 175 -20.11 2.07 -8.91
N ALA A 176 -19.63 2.95 -9.78
CA ALA A 176 -19.31 2.61 -11.16
C ALA A 176 -18.24 1.50 -11.18
N GLY A 177 -18.54 0.39 -11.85
CA GLY A 177 -17.65 -0.79 -11.87
C GLY A 177 -18.12 -1.96 -11.01
N TYR A 178 -19.23 -1.85 -10.25
CA TYR A 178 -19.79 -3.00 -9.51
C TYR A 178 -20.17 -4.18 -10.42
N GLY A 179 -20.61 -3.90 -11.64
CA GLY A 179 -20.87 -4.95 -12.65
C GLY A 179 -19.62 -5.69 -13.14
N TYR A 180 -18.41 -5.21 -12.84
CA TYR A 180 -17.16 -5.72 -13.36
C TYR A 180 -16.46 -6.61 -12.32
N LYS A 181 -16.15 -7.87 -12.69
CA LYS A 181 -15.25 -8.74 -11.91
C LYS A 181 -13.86 -8.66 -12.51
N ASN A 182 -12.86 -8.30 -11.71
CA ASN A 182 -11.50 -8.05 -12.19
C ASN A 182 -10.46 -8.91 -11.45
N SER A 183 -9.30 -9.08 -12.08
CA SER A 183 -8.24 -9.91 -11.51
C SER A 183 -7.60 -9.32 -10.26
N ILE A 184 -7.59 -7.99 -10.10
CA ILE A 184 -6.88 -7.36 -8.97
C ILE A 184 -7.65 -7.50 -7.65
N ALA A 185 -8.98 -7.37 -7.65
CA ALA A 185 -9.81 -7.62 -6.47
C ALA A 185 -9.67 -9.07 -6.00
N ASN A 186 -9.80 -10.02 -6.93
CA ASN A 186 -9.64 -11.45 -6.64
C ASN A 186 -8.19 -11.80 -6.26
N GLY A 187 -7.21 -11.15 -6.89
CA GLY A 187 -5.79 -11.30 -6.59
C GLY A 187 -5.43 -10.85 -5.18
N CYS A 188 -6.01 -9.73 -4.70
CA CYS A 188 -5.84 -9.29 -3.31
C CYS A 188 -6.42 -10.32 -2.34
N PHE A 189 -7.62 -10.84 -2.62
CA PHE A 189 -8.24 -11.87 -1.79
C PHE A 189 -7.42 -13.16 -1.76
N PHE A 190 -6.97 -13.64 -2.92
CA PHE A 190 -6.06 -14.78 -3.04
C PHE A 190 -4.77 -14.56 -2.23
N ASN A 191 -4.16 -13.37 -2.37
CA ASN A 191 -2.91 -13.02 -1.69
C ASN A 191 -3.05 -13.14 -0.17
N ILE A 192 -4.06 -12.49 0.42
CA ILE A 192 -4.24 -12.55 1.88
C ILE A 192 -4.70 -13.93 2.35
N ALA A 193 -5.50 -14.66 1.57
CA ALA A 193 -5.91 -16.02 1.90
C ALA A 193 -4.69 -16.96 1.97
N ALA A 194 -3.83 -16.94 0.96
CA ALA A 194 -2.62 -17.76 0.93
C ALA A 194 -1.66 -17.41 2.08
N ARG A 195 -1.46 -16.11 2.34
CA ARG A 195 -0.59 -15.63 3.43
C ARG A 195 -1.14 -15.97 4.81
N LEU A 196 -2.44 -15.80 5.04
CA LEU A 196 -3.10 -16.23 6.28
C LEU A 196 -2.97 -17.74 6.50
N ALA A 197 -3.09 -18.55 5.44
CA ALA A 197 -2.91 -19.99 5.53
C ALA A 197 -1.50 -20.35 6.00
N MET A 198 -0.47 -19.70 5.43
CA MET A 198 0.92 -19.92 5.82
C MET A 198 1.20 -19.44 7.25
N TYR A 199 0.72 -18.25 7.60
CA TYR A 199 0.95 -17.65 8.92
C TYR A 199 0.27 -18.41 10.06
N THR A 200 -0.98 -18.86 9.84
CA THR A 200 -1.81 -19.44 10.91
C THR A 200 -1.87 -20.96 10.89
N GLY A 201 -1.49 -21.60 9.78
CA GLY A 201 -1.70 -23.04 9.56
C GLY A 201 -3.17 -23.45 9.41
N ASN A 202 -4.11 -22.49 9.34
CA ASN A 202 -5.53 -22.78 9.23
C ASN A 202 -5.90 -23.12 7.77
N LYS A 203 -6.34 -24.37 7.56
CA LYS A 203 -6.71 -24.90 6.24
C LYS A 203 -7.81 -24.12 5.52
N THR A 204 -8.76 -23.50 6.25
CA THR A 204 -9.85 -22.74 5.62
C THR A 204 -9.31 -21.62 4.72
N TYR A 205 -8.23 -20.95 5.11
CA TYR A 205 -7.62 -19.92 4.29
C TYR A 205 -7.00 -20.49 3.00
N ALA A 206 -6.36 -21.66 3.08
CA ALA A 206 -5.82 -22.35 1.91
C ALA A 206 -6.93 -22.80 0.95
N ASP A 207 -8.03 -23.33 1.48
CA ASP A 207 -9.17 -23.77 0.68
C ASP A 207 -9.82 -22.59 -0.07
N TRP A 208 -9.83 -21.40 0.53
CA TRP A 208 -10.24 -20.18 -0.17
C TRP A 208 -9.22 -19.75 -1.23
N ALA A 209 -7.93 -19.79 -0.93
CA ALA A 209 -6.89 -19.46 -1.92
C ALA A 209 -6.93 -20.39 -3.14
N GLU A 210 -7.21 -21.68 -2.98
CA GLU A 210 -7.38 -22.63 -4.09
C GLU A 210 -8.68 -22.43 -4.88
N LYS A 211 -9.72 -21.89 -4.22
CA LYS A 211 -11.04 -21.67 -4.82
C LYS A 211 -11.08 -20.44 -5.73
N ILE A 212 -10.36 -19.38 -5.35
CA ILE A 212 -10.33 -18.09 -6.07
C ILE A 212 -9.63 -18.27 -7.42
#